data_AF-A0A0L8LDJ8-F1
#
_entry.id   AF-A0A0L8LDJ8-F1
#
_cell.length_a   1.000
_cell.length_b   1.000
_cell.length_c   1.000
_cell.angle_alpha   90.00
_cell.angle_beta   90.00
_cell.angle_gamma   90.00
#
_symmetry.space_group_name_H-M   'P 1'
#
loop_
_entity.id
_entity.type
_entity.pdbx_description
1 polymer ?
#
loop_
_entity_poly.entity_id
_entity_poly.type
_entity_poly.pdbx_seq_one_letter_code
_entity_poly.pdbx_strand_id
1 'polypeptide(L)'
;MASTPRILLWGGLAAAAAGAVLCALGWYGISGERFAERQLPYLASCTVPGAALIVAGAVLAGTAALLPVRPGEPGPPPPEEAPPPSSDGPPLRVPGGTLAHRPDCPLVAGRPEATEAGAAALAPCPVCEPWPP
;
A
#
# COMPACT_ATOMS: atom_id res chain seq x y z
N MET A 1 -10.18 2.04 14.27
CA MET A 1 -10.86 3.11 13.50
C MET A 1 -11.34 2.50 12.20
N ALA A 2 -12.63 2.58 11.88
CA ALA A 2 -13.13 2.03 10.61
C ALA A 2 -12.55 2.82 9.44
N SER A 3 -12.08 2.12 8.40
CA SER A 3 -11.55 2.75 7.20
C SER A 3 -12.63 3.63 6.55
N THR A 4 -12.30 4.87 6.21
CA THR A 4 -13.19 5.82 5.51
C THR A 4 -14.02 5.20 4.37
N PRO A 5 -13.48 4.35 3.46
CA PRO A 5 -14.28 3.71 2.41
C PRO A 5 -15.37 2.78 2.97
N ARG A 6 -15.09 2.10 4.09
CA ARG A 6 -16.05 1.22 4.75
C ARG A 6 -17.17 2.02 5.40
N ILE A 7 -16.88 3.20 5.97
CA ILE A 7 -17.91 4.10 6.51
C ILE A 7 -18.82 4.61 5.38
N LEU A 8 -18.24 5.05 4.26
CA LEU A 8 -19.00 5.54 3.10
C LEU A 8 -19.88 4.45 2.48
N LEU A 9 -19.37 3.23 2.36
CA LEU A 9 -20.13 2.09 1.83
C LEU A 9 -21.32 1.74 2.72
N TRP A 10 -21.09 1.52 4.03
CA TRP A 10 -22.17 1.16 4.95
C TRP A 10 -23.18 2.29 5.13
N GLY A 11 -22.70 3.54 5.21
CA GLY A 11 -23.56 4.71 5.26
C GLY A 11 -24.42 4.86 4.00
N GLY A 12 -23.84 4.65 2.82
CA GLY A 12 -24.56 4.69 1.54
C GLY A 12 -25.62 3.60 1.43
N LEU A 13 -25.29 2.36 1.79
CA LEU A 13 -26.24 1.24 1.80
C LEU A 13 -27.39 1.48 2.78
N ALA A 14 -27.09 1.96 3.99
CA ALA A 14 -28.10 2.27 5.00
C ALA A 14 -29.04 3.38 4.54
N ALA A 15 -28.51 4.46 3.95
CA ALA A 15 -29.32 5.55 3.40
C ALA A 15 -30.22 5.07 2.25
N ALA A 16 -29.69 4.28 1.32
CA ALA A 16 -30.47 3.74 0.21
C ALA A 16 -31.59 2.80 0.69
N ALA A 17 -31.29 1.92 1.64
CA ALA A 17 -32.28 1.02 2.24
C ALA A 17 -33.38 1.80 2.98
N ALA A 18 -33.01 2.81 3.77
CA ALA A 18 -33.97 3.68 4.45
C ALA A 18 -34.89 4.42 3.46
N GLY A 19 -34.33 4.95 2.37
CA GLY A 19 -35.11 5.58 1.30
C GLY A 19 -36.07 4.61 0.60
N ALA A 20 -35.63 3.38 0.32
CA ALA A 20 -36.48 2.34 -0.26
C ALA A 20 -37.65 1.96 0.66
N VAL A 21 -37.38 1.80 1.96
CA VAL A 21 -38.42 1.56 2.97
C VAL A 21 -39.42 2.72 3.01
N LEU A 22 -38.94 3.97 2.99
CA LEU A 22 -39.83 5.13 3.01
C LEU A 22 -40.73 5.18 1.78
N CYS A 23 -40.20 4.90 0.58
CA CYS A 23 -40.99 4.77 -0.64
C CYS A 23 -42.05 3.66 -0.53
N ALA A 24 -41.68 2.48 0.00
CA ALA A 24 -42.60 1.36 0.17
C ALA A 24 -43.73 1.70 1.17
N LEU A 25 -43.40 2.35 2.29
CA LEU A 25 -44.39 2.82 3.27
C LEU A 25 -45.33 3.87 2.67
N GLY A 26 -44.82 4.78 1.84
CA GLY A 26 -45.64 5.74 1.10
C GLY A 26 -46.65 5.07 0.17
N TRP A 27 -46.19 4.10 -0.62
CA TRP A 27 -47.06 3.31 -1.50
C TRP A 27 -48.09 2.48 -0.74
N TYR A 28 -47.70 1.90 0.39
CA TYR A 28 -48.61 1.19 1.27
C TYR A 28 -49.70 2.12 1.83
N GLY A 29 -49.32 3.32 2.29
CA GLY A 29 -50.27 4.33 2.77
C GLY A 29 -51.28 4.77 1.71
N ILE A 30 -50.82 5.01 0.47
CA ILE A 30 -51.66 5.35 -0.69
C ILE A 30 -52.68 4.24 -0.98
N SER A 31 -52.27 2.97 -0.86
CA SER A 31 -53.13 1.81 -1.13
C SER A 31 -54.30 1.69 -0.15
N GLY A 32 -54.15 2.23 1.06
CA GLY A 32 -55.22 2.28 2.07
C GLY A 32 -56.19 3.46 1.90
N GLU A 33 -55.85 4.45 1.07
CA GLU A 33 -56.59 5.70 0.96
C GLU A 33 -57.49 5.74 -0.28
N ARG A 34 -58.78 5.99 -0.06
CA ARG A 34 -59.81 5.84 -1.11
C ARG A 34 -60.02 7.11 -1.92
N PHE A 35 -59.64 8.26 -1.35
CA PHE A 35 -59.79 9.56 -2.00
C PHE A 35 -58.44 10.04 -2.55
N ALA A 36 -58.37 10.27 -3.87
CA ALA A 36 -57.14 10.72 -4.52
C ALA A 36 -56.58 12.03 -3.94
N GLU A 37 -57.47 12.93 -3.52
CA GLU A 37 -57.14 14.18 -2.82
C GLU A 37 -56.37 13.95 -1.51
N ARG A 38 -56.59 12.82 -0.83
CA ARG A 38 -55.87 12.43 0.39
C ARG A 38 -54.60 11.62 0.10
N GLN A 39 -54.32 11.24 -1.15
CA GLN A 39 -53.12 10.50 -1.55
C GLN A 39 -51.90 11.42 -1.76
N LEU A 40 -52.12 12.68 -2.18
CA LEU A 40 -51.05 13.65 -2.45
C LEU A 40 -50.09 13.88 -1.25
N PRO A 41 -50.57 13.98 0.01
CA PRO A 41 -49.70 14.12 1.18
C PRO A 41 -48.77 12.92 1.39
N TYR A 42 -49.22 11.70 1.12
CA TYR A 42 -48.39 10.49 1.23
C TYR A 42 -47.30 10.47 0.17
N LEU A 43 -47.62 10.82 -1.08
CA LEU A 43 -46.60 10.92 -2.13
C LEU A 43 -45.55 11.98 -1.78
N ALA A 44 -45.97 13.17 -1.39
CA ALA A 44 -45.06 14.27 -1.07
C ALA A 44 -44.15 13.95 0.13
N SER A 45 -44.70 13.33 1.19
CA SER A 45 -43.96 13.05 2.43
C SER A 45 -43.05 11.82 2.36
N CYS A 46 -43.34 10.86 1.46
CA CYS A 46 -42.64 9.58 1.43
C CYS A 46 -41.71 9.44 0.22
N THR A 47 -42.18 9.82 -0.97
CA THR A 47 -41.45 9.53 -2.22
C THR A 47 -40.35 10.52 -2.51
N VAL A 48 -40.58 11.82 -2.28
CA VAL A 48 -39.55 12.86 -2.49
C VAL A 48 -38.35 12.66 -1.56
N PRO A 49 -38.52 12.57 -0.22
CA PRO A 49 -37.40 12.29 0.65
C PRO A 49 -36.84 10.86 0.47
N GLY A 50 -37.68 9.88 0.14
CA GLY A 50 -37.24 8.50 -0.11
C GLY A 50 -36.33 8.40 -1.33
N ALA A 51 -36.71 9.03 -2.45
CA ALA A 51 -35.90 9.12 -3.65
C ALA A 51 -34.59 9.88 -3.39
N ALA A 52 -34.64 10.98 -2.64
CA ALA A 52 -33.44 11.73 -2.27
C ALA A 52 -32.44 10.87 -1.47
N LEU A 53 -32.93 10.08 -0.50
CA LEU A 53 -32.10 9.14 0.27
C LEU A 53 -31.50 8.02 -0.60
N ILE A 54 -32.27 7.48 -1.56
CA ILE A 54 -31.78 6.48 -2.52
C ILE A 54 -30.64 7.05 -3.36
N VAL A 55 -30.82 8.24 -3.92
CA VAL A 55 -29.78 8.90 -4.75
C VAL A 55 -28.55 9.21 -3.93
N ALA A 56 -28.70 9.83 -2.76
CA ALA A 56 -27.57 10.13 -1.87
C ALA A 56 -26.83 8.85 -1.45
N GLY A 57 -27.56 7.78 -1.11
CA GLY A 57 -26.99 6.49 -0.75
C GLY A 57 -26.20 5.84 -1.88
N ALA A 58 -26.74 5.88 -3.11
CA ALA A 58 -26.06 5.37 -4.30
C ALA A 58 -24.76 6.15 -4.60
N VAL A 59 -24.77 7.47 -4.46
CA VAL A 59 -23.58 8.31 -4.61
C VAL A 59 -22.52 7.96 -3.54
N LEU A 60 -22.91 7.80 -2.28
CA LEU A 60 -21.99 7.42 -1.20
C LEU A 60 -21.38 6.02 -1.40
N ALA A 61 -22.19 5.04 -1.80
CA ALA A 61 -21.70 3.69 -2.09
C ALA A 61 -20.80 3.66 -3.34
N GLY A 62 -21.17 4.39 -4.40
CA GLY A 62 -20.38 4.51 -5.61
C GLY A 62 -19.03 5.21 -5.37
N THR A 63 -19.02 6.30 -4.59
CA THR A 63 -17.77 6.96 -4.21
C THR A 63 -16.88 6.05 -3.38
N ALA A 64 -17.42 5.24 -2.47
CA ALA A 64 -16.64 4.23 -1.74
C ALA A 64 -15.98 3.19 -2.67
N ALA A 65 -16.63 2.82 -3.78
CA ALA A 65 -16.11 1.87 -4.76
C ALA A 65 -15.11 2.50 -5.76
N LEU A 66 -15.25 3.79 -6.04
CA LEU A 66 -14.39 4.52 -6.98
C LEU A 66 -13.16 5.14 -6.32
N LEU A 67 -13.12 5.24 -4.98
CA LEU A 67 -11.96 5.74 -4.27
C LEU A 67 -10.75 4.83 -4.54
N PRO A 68 -9.65 5.36 -5.11
CA PRO A 68 -8.47 4.55 -5.37
C PRO A 68 -7.92 4.05 -4.04
N VAL A 69 -7.85 2.73 -3.90
CA VAL A 69 -7.06 2.10 -2.83
C VAL A 69 -5.61 2.44 -3.14
N ARG A 70 -5.02 3.37 -2.38
CA ARG A 70 -3.57 3.52 -2.42
C ARG A 70 -2.96 2.18 -2.00
N PRO A 71 -2.09 1.58 -2.83
CA PRO A 71 -1.29 0.46 -2.35
C PRO A 71 -0.60 0.92 -1.07
N GLY A 72 -0.70 0.10 -0.02
CA GLY A 72 0.10 0.36 1.17
C GLY A 72 1.56 0.46 0.74
N GLU A 73 2.27 1.50 1.20
CA GLU A 73 3.70 1.56 0.99
C GLU A 73 4.29 0.23 1.47
N PRO A 74 5.12 -0.44 0.65
CA PRO A 74 5.82 -1.63 1.10
C PRO A 74 6.46 -1.31 2.45
N GLY A 75 6.16 -2.11 3.46
CA GLY A 75 6.87 -2.00 4.74
C GLY A 75 8.37 -2.04 4.47
N PRO A 76 9.20 -1.37 5.30
CA PRO A 76 10.64 -1.40 5.13
C PRO A 76 11.08 -2.87 4.96
N PRO A 77 11.94 -3.17 3.96
CA PRO A 77 12.40 -4.53 3.77
C PRO A 77 12.95 -5.05 5.11
N PRO A 78 12.76 -6.35 5.42
CA PRO A 78 13.46 -6.95 6.54
C PRO A 78 14.96 -6.61 6.42
N PRO A 79 15.70 -6.45 7.53
CA PRO A 79 17.12 -6.14 7.48
C PRO A 79 17.78 -7.08 6.49
N GLU A 80 18.25 -6.53 5.37
CA GLU A 80 18.89 -7.30 4.32
C GLU A 80 20.21 -7.77 4.91
N GLU A 81 20.28 -9.06 5.19
CA GLU A 81 21.49 -9.71 5.68
C GLU A 81 22.57 -9.43 4.64
N ALA A 82 23.62 -8.70 5.06
CA ALA A 82 24.65 -8.24 4.14
C ALA A 82 25.13 -9.45 3.32
N PRO A 83 25.13 -9.35 1.97
CA PRO A 83 25.52 -10.48 1.15
C PRO A 83 26.89 -10.99 1.60
N PRO A 84 27.09 -12.32 1.67
CA PRO A 84 28.36 -12.87 2.07
C PRO A 84 29.44 -12.25 1.17
N PRO A 85 30.61 -11.93 1.72
CA PRO A 85 31.57 -11.18 0.97
C PRO A 85 31.98 -12.09 -0.22
N SER A 86 32.02 -11.55 -1.46
CA SER A 86 32.32 -12.22 -2.77
C SER A 86 33.54 -13.17 -2.91
N SER A 87 34.31 -13.46 -1.86
CA SER A 87 35.44 -14.40 -1.83
C SER A 87 35.85 -14.71 -0.39
N ASP A 88 36.06 -16.00 -0.09
CA ASP A 88 36.54 -16.49 1.22
C ASP A 88 38.08 -16.67 1.30
N GLY A 89 38.80 -16.32 0.23
CA GLY A 89 40.26 -16.47 0.17
C GLY A 89 41.02 -15.39 0.97
N PRO A 90 42.29 -15.64 1.33
CA PRO A 90 43.10 -14.69 2.10
C PRO A 90 43.31 -13.38 1.32
N PRO A 91 43.31 -12.22 1.99
CA PRO A 91 43.51 -10.94 1.33
C PRO A 91 44.88 -10.85 0.65
N LEU A 92 44.92 -10.18 -0.49
CA LEU A 92 46.12 -9.99 -1.31
C LEU A 92 46.65 -8.56 -1.18
N ARG A 93 47.93 -8.37 -1.46
CA ARG A 93 48.61 -7.07 -1.56
C ARG A 93 49.48 -7.04 -2.81
N VAL A 94 49.64 -5.85 -3.38
CA VAL A 94 50.65 -5.62 -4.42
C VAL A 94 51.95 -5.16 -3.74
N PRO A 95 53.14 -5.66 -4.14
CA PRO A 95 54.42 -5.17 -3.64
C PRO A 95 54.54 -3.65 -3.77
N GLY A 96 54.95 -2.98 -2.69
CA GLY A 96 55.01 -1.51 -2.62
C GLY A 96 53.67 -0.80 -2.37
N GLY A 97 52.55 -1.51 -2.41
CA GLY A 97 51.22 -0.99 -2.05
C GLY A 97 50.97 -0.97 -0.54
N THR A 98 50.07 -0.07 -0.11
CA THR A 98 49.61 0.08 1.28
C THR A 98 48.20 -0.47 1.52
N LEU A 99 47.60 -1.07 0.49
CA LEU A 99 46.22 -1.54 0.52
C LEU A 99 46.14 -3.07 0.53
N ALA A 100 45.17 -3.59 1.29
CA ALA A 100 44.72 -4.96 1.24
C ALA A 100 43.57 -5.07 0.23
N HIS A 101 43.66 -6.04 -0.66
CA HIS A 101 42.71 -6.32 -1.71
C HIS A 101 42.05 -7.67 -1.47
N ARG A 102 40.82 -7.77 -1.94
CA ARG A 102 40.13 -9.05 -2.04
C ARG A 102 40.74 -9.93 -3.14
N PRO A 103 40.71 -11.28 -3.03
CA PRO A 103 41.25 -12.17 -4.07
C PRO A 103 40.72 -11.94 -5.49
N ASP A 104 39.45 -11.56 -5.62
CA ASP A 104 38.76 -11.28 -6.88
C ASP A 104 38.82 -9.79 -7.30
N CYS A 105 39.59 -8.96 -6.59
CA CYS A 105 39.65 -7.54 -6.90
C CYS A 105 40.28 -7.30 -8.29
N PRO A 106 39.65 -6.51 -9.18
CA PRO A 106 40.16 -6.26 -10.53
C PRO A 106 41.54 -5.57 -10.52
N LEU A 107 41.90 -4.89 -9.43
CA LEU A 107 43.22 -4.27 -9.26
C LEU A 107 44.35 -5.28 -9.02
N VAL A 108 44.05 -6.50 -8.55
CA VAL A 108 45.02 -7.59 -8.38
C VAL A 108 44.91 -8.67 -9.47
N ALA A 109 43.75 -8.81 -10.13
CA ALA A 109 43.53 -9.82 -11.18
C ALA A 109 44.53 -9.78 -12.35
N GLY A 110 45.14 -8.62 -12.61
CA GLY A 110 46.19 -8.42 -13.63
C GLY A 110 47.62 -8.25 -13.09
N ARG A 111 47.86 -8.53 -11.81
CA ARG A 111 49.14 -8.29 -11.12
C ARG A 111 49.79 -9.60 -10.70
N PRO A 112 50.64 -10.22 -11.54
CA PRO A 112 51.31 -11.48 -11.20
C PRO A 112 52.22 -11.37 -9.97
N GLU A 113 52.64 -10.16 -9.61
CA GLU A 113 53.42 -9.86 -8.42
C GLU A 113 52.58 -9.79 -7.13
N ALA A 114 51.25 -9.88 -7.19
CA ALA A 114 50.40 -9.84 -6.01
C ALA A 114 50.64 -11.07 -5.11
N THR A 115 50.79 -10.83 -3.80
CA THR A 115 51.03 -11.88 -2.79
C THR A 115 50.02 -11.77 -1.67
N GLU A 116 49.91 -12.80 -0.83
CA GLU A 116 49.09 -12.73 0.38
C GLU A 116 49.54 -11.57 1.29
N ALA A 117 48.57 -10.87 1.89
CA ALA A 117 48.80 -9.74 2.77
C ALA A 117 49.41 -10.15 4.11
N GLY A 118 49.10 -11.36 4.58
CA GLY A 118 49.52 -11.86 5.89
C GLY A 118 49.05 -10.96 7.05
N ALA A 119 49.87 -10.81 8.08
CA ALA A 119 49.59 -9.96 9.24
C ALA A 119 49.98 -8.48 9.06
N ALA A 120 50.22 -8.03 7.83
CA ALA A 120 50.61 -6.65 7.57
C ALA A 120 49.43 -5.69 7.84
N ALA A 121 49.69 -4.60 8.56
CA ALA A 121 48.70 -3.55 8.81
C ALA A 121 48.48 -2.71 7.54
N LEU A 122 47.56 -3.15 6.68
CA LEU A 122 47.20 -2.50 5.42
C LEU A 122 45.76 -1.96 5.52
N ALA A 123 45.50 -0.81 4.91
CA ALA A 123 44.14 -0.29 4.82
C ALA A 123 43.33 -1.11 3.79
N PRO A 124 42.03 -1.35 3.98
CA PRO A 124 41.22 -2.04 2.99
C PRO A 124 41.14 -1.19 1.71
N CYS A 125 41.20 -1.86 0.56
CA CYS A 125 40.99 -1.21 -0.72
C CYS A 125 39.54 -0.70 -0.81
N PRO A 126 39.29 0.59 -1.12
CA PRO A 126 37.93 1.15 -1.22
C PRO A 126 37.05 0.46 -2.27
N VAL A 127 37.66 -0.13 -3.31
CA VAL A 127 36.95 -0.90 -4.35
C VAL A 127 36.42 -2.23 -3.80
N CYS A 128 37.00 -2.74 -2.72
CA CYS A 128 36.64 -4.01 -2.10
C CYS A 128 35.62 -3.85 -0.96
N GLU A 129 35.07 -2.66 -0.74
CA GLU A 129 34.02 -2.45 0.27
C GLU A 129 32.71 -3.15 -0.15
N PRO A 130 32.01 -3.81 0.78
CA PRO A 130 32.32 -3.95 2.21
C PRO A 130 33.42 -5.00 2.50
N TRP A 131 34.31 -4.67 3.42
CA TRP A 131 35.37 -5.58 3.89
C TRP A 131 34.82 -6.53 4.96
N PRO A 132 35.16 -7.83 4.95
CA PRO A 132 34.79 -8.72 6.04
C PRO A 132 35.36 -8.23 7.38
N PRO A 133 34.62 -8.33 8.49
CA PRO A 133 35.08 -7.87 9.82
C PRO A 133 36.35 -8.59 10.29
#